data_AF-A0A1H6YIJ3-F1
#
_entry.id   AF-A0A1H6YIJ3-F1
#
_cell.length_a   1.000
_cell.length_b   1.000
_cell.length_c   1.000
_cell.angle_alpha   90.00
_cell.angle_beta   90.00
_cell.angle_gamma   90.00
#
_symmetry.space_group_name_H-M   'P 1'
#
loop_
_entity.id
_entity.type
_entity.pdbx_description
1 polymer ?
#
loop_
_entity_poly.entity_id
_entity_poly.type
_entity_poly.pdbx_seq_one_letter_code
_entity_poly.pdbx_strand_id
1 'polypeptide(L)'
;MSRVRGSVSTNAPAAAWPVQLSPSASIDQPLKDGGPWIVAVNGVPKARVSADVASVLTTVDGQKDPVQVAHILGSPWTAQDVMGIVRQLAHTGIFDAGARPTRMRRVQFRAPLTVQFTLFNPAPILQFLRPLVAAMARPATAAVAMLLLLGGLVGAVIAGPSMWRVLSTPLPVEAYLYVVAAMFVSTLLHELGHGMALTYFGGTPRRVGIMLFYLSPAFFCDVTDGWRLGSRKQRVLVALAGPLVHVGLGSLVFAAQALLPESSVKDAAVLYAVICYAVAVLNLFPFIKLDGYVALMSAMDIPHLRKKSLEALSEVVSFRLLGTQSTFRSTGFLPWFGLASFVAGIAFMVVGFQRLLPIFLQLGYAGHLIVLAVLCLLMVLACRGVLRFFRAAAVNGSPLWRRALVVSLGVVAAAALLAVIPVRPVTVAGYTYQSGQLKIVTPVQGSNGTLSSGDHVTLQSQGMIIHENLGRATITGQPPSNSMAPLDTLVPVALAGDSLPSVALVAELESGTNLSSSGRAEVASKHQTSLGEWLWTSITTSPLWPGQAGQSTDSTKGQP
;
A
#
# COMPACT_ATOMS: atom_id res chain seq x y z
N MET A 1 -14.75 -8.51 42.05
CA MET A 1 -13.66 -7.68 42.64
C MET A 1 -12.30 -8.12 42.08
N SER A 2 -11.80 -7.47 41.04
CA SER A 2 -10.36 -7.44 40.74
C SER A 2 -10.04 -6.03 40.24
N ARG A 3 -9.22 -5.30 41.01
CA ARG A 3 -8.89 -3.89 40.78
C ARG A 3 -7.86 -3.80 39.65
N VAL A 4 -8.28 -3.32 38.48
CA VAL A 4 -7.35 -2.82 37.47
C VAL A 4 -6.95 -1.40 37.88
N ARG A 5 -5.85 -1.25 38.60
CA ARG A 5 -5.17 0.05 38.80
C ARG A 5 -4.31 0.34 37.58
N GLY A 6 -4.88 1.03 36.60
CA GLY A 6 -4.11 1.77 35.59
C GLY A 6 -3.85 3.19 36.11
N SER A 7 -2.59 3.60 36.21
CA SER A 7 -2.21 4.95 36.59
C SER A 7 -2.71 5.97 35.56
N VAL A 8 -3.51 6.92 36.05
CA VAL A 8 -4.11 8.01 35.28
C VAL A 8 -3.02 9.02 34.94
N SER A 9 -2.74 9.24 33.65
CA SER A 9 -2.03 10.45 33.22
C SER A 9 -2.94 11.65 33.41
N THR A 10 -2.56 12.59 34.26
CA THR A 10 -3.37 13.71 34.75
C THR A 10 -3.51 14.91 33.79
N ASN A 11 -3.06 14.81 32.53
CA ASN A 11 -2.95 15.98 31.63
C ASN A 11 -3.90 15.97 30.41
N ALA A 12 -4.99 15.20 30.42
CA ALA A 12 -6.06 15.40 29.44
C ALA A 12 -6.95 16.57 29.90
N PRO A 13 -7.32 17.53 29.02
CA PRO A 13 -8.21 18.63 29.41
C PRO A 13 -9.50 18.03 29.97
N ALA A 14 -9.81 18.36 31.22
CA ALA A 14 -11.05 17.94 31.85
C ALA A 14 -12.20 18.50 30.99
N ALA A 15 -13.02 17.62 30.41
CA ALA A 15 -14.23 18.05 29.72
C ALA A 15 -15.04 18.89 30.72
N ALA A 16 -15.27 20.16 30.39
CA ALA A 16 -16.05 21.06 31.22
C ALA A 16 -17.49 20.56 31.24
N TRP A 17 -18.00 20.26 32.44
CA TRP A 17 -19.38 19.83 32.61
C TRP A 17 -20.32 21.04 32.51
N PRO A 18 -21.55 20.87 31.99
CA PRO A 18 -22.16 19.61 31.57
C PRO A 18 -21.64 19.14 30.20
N VAL A 19 -21.45 17.82 30.07
CA VAL A 19 -20.93 17.19 28.86
C VAL A 19 -22.08 16.63 28.04
N GLN A 20 -22.01 16.75 26.71
CA GLN A 20 -22.96 16.15 25.78
C GLN A 20 -22.22 15.31 24.75
N LEU A 21 -22.86 14.27 24.23
CA LEU A 21 -22.37 13.59 23.03
C LEU A 21 -22.42 14.55 21.83
N SER A 22 -21.38 14.52 21.01
CA SER A 22 -21.39 15.22 19.73
C SER A 22 -22.58 14.74 18.89
N PRO A 23 -23.26 15.63 18.13
CA PRO A 23 -24.28 15.25 17.16
C PRO A 23 -23.80 14.22 16.12
N SER A 24 -22.49 14.07 15.96
CA SER A 24 -21.87 13.11 15.05
C SER A 24 -21.48 11.77 15.71
N ALA A 25 -21.66 11.65 17.03
CA ALA A 25 -21.37 10.44 17.78
C ALA A 25 -22.57 9.48 17.81
N SER A 26 -22.29 8.18 17.79
CA SER A 26 -23.29 7.13 18.00
C SER A 26 -22.78 6.08 18.98
N ILE A 27 -23.73 5.49 19.71
CA ILE A 27 -23.53 4.35 20.60
C ILE A 27 -24.28 3.18 19.99
N ASP A 28 -23.55 2.33 19.28
CA ASP A 28 -24.14 1.22 18.53
C ASP A 28 -24.22 -0.02 19.43
N GLN A 29 -25.43 -0.60 19.54
CA GLN A 29 -25.71 -1.80 20.33
C GLN A 29 -24.95 -3.03 19.80
N PRO A 30 -24.65 -4.04 20.63
CA PRO A 30 -24.02 -5.28 20.18
C PRO A 30 -24.91 -6.05 19.20
N LEU A 31 -24.31 -6.90 18.35
CA LEU A 31 -25.04 -7.75 17.40
C LEU A 31 -25.67 -9.00 18.03
N LYS A 32 -25.17 -9.42 19.19
CA LYS A 32 -25.65 -10.56 19.98
C LYS A 32 -25.55 -10.19 21.46
N ASP A 33 -26.39 -10.80 22.28
CA ASP A 33 -26.35 -10.62 23.74
C ASP A 33 -24.96 -10.96 24.30
N GLY A 34 -24.46 -10.13 25.21
CA GLY A 34 -23.09 -10.21 25.74
C GLY A 34 -21.99 -9.73 24.78
N GLY A 35 -22.34 -9.19 23.62
CA GLY A 35 -21.40 -8.57 22.68
C GLY A 35 -20.90 -7.19 23.13
N PRO A 36 -19.84 -6.65 22.47
CA PRO A 36 -19.31 -5.33 22.75
C PRO A 36 -20.22 -4.22 22.20
N TRP A 37 -20.38 -3.14 22.97
CA TRP A 37 -20.95 -1.89 22.47
C TRP A 37 -19.89 -1.10 21.72
N ILE A 38 -20.30 -0.31 20.72
CA ILE A 38 -19.37 0.49 19.92
C ILE A 38 -19.69 1.97 20.06
N VAL A 39 -18.64 2.74 20.31
CA VAL A 39 -18.67 4.19 20.18
C VAL A 39 -18.12 4.55 18.81
N ALA A 40 -18.90 5.27 18.00
CA ALA A 40 -18.48 5.77 16.71
C ALA A 40 -18.64 7.29 16.62
N VAL A 41 -17.79 7.93 15.80
CA VAL A 41 -17.87 9.37 15.48
C VAL A 41 -17.79 9.52 13.97
N ASN A 42 -18.76 10.23 13.36
CA ASN A 42 -18.95 10.31 11.90
C ASN A 42 -19.01 8.92 11.24
N GLY A 43 -19.68 7.96 11.90
CA GLY A 43 -19.81 6.57 11.43
C GLY A 43 -18.52 5.74 11.50
N VAL A 44 -17.45 6.25 12.13
CA VAL A 44 -16.18 5.54 12.32
C VAL A 44 -16.03 5.09 13.78
N PRO A 45 -15.98 3.78 14.06
CA PRO A 45 -15.71 3.23 15.37
C PRO A 45 -14.42 3.79 15.95
N LYS A 46 -14.51 4.28 17.17
CA LYS A 46 -13.38 4.78 17.96
C LYS A 46 -12.99 3.81 19.05
N ALA A 47 -13.97 3.20 19.70
CA ALA A 47 -13.74 2.30 20.83
C ALA A 47 -14.82 1.21 20.92
N ARG A 48 -14.40 0.05 21.44
CA ARG A 48 -15.28 -1.00 21.98
C ARG A 48 -15.45 -0.74 23.47
N VAL A 49 -16.68 -0.66 23.96
CA VAL A 49 -17.01 -0.34 25.35
C VAL A 49 -17.93 -1.42 25.95
N SER A 50 -17.95 -1.50 27.28
CA SER A 50 -18.90 -2.38 27.99
C SER A 50 -20.31 -1.77 27.96
N ALA A 51 -21.32 -2.60 28.27
CA ALA A 51 -22.71 -2.13 28.43
C ALA A 51 -22.80 -1.03 29.50
N ASP A 52 -22.11 -1.22 30.61
CA ASP A 52 -21.90 -0.26 31.69
C ASP A 52 -21.44 1.12 31.20
N VAL A 53 -20.39 1.17 30.38
CA VAL A 53 -19.88 2.42 29.81
C VAL A 53 -20.87 3.00 28.80
N ALA A 54 -21.56 2.16 28.01
CA ALA A 54 -22.59 2.62 27.08
C ALA A 54 -23.79 3.26 27.81
N SER A 55 -24.20 2.71 28.95
CA SER A 55 -25.25 3.29 29.80
C SER A 55 -24.86 4.66 30.32
N VAL A 56 -23.60 4.81 30.80
CA VAL A 56 -23.05 6.12 31.20
C VAL A 56 -23.16 7.12 30.05
N LEU A 57 -22.65 6.76 28.87
CA LEU A 57 -22.65 7.66 27.72
C LEU A 57 -24.05 8.02 27.23
N THR A 58 -25.01 7.11 27.32
CA THR A 58 -26.42 7.35 26.92
C THR A 58 -27.15 8.28 27.90
N THR A 59 -26.68 8.34 29.15
CA THR A 59 -27.27 9.18 30.20
C THR A 59 -26.75 10.63 30.17
N VAL A 60 -25.59 10.84 29.53
CA VAL A 60 -24.92 12.13 29.39
C VAL A 60 -25.59 12.95 28.28
N ASP A 61 -26.39 13.94 28.68
CA ASP A 61 -27.31 14.69 27.81
C ASP A 61 -26.97 16.18 27.65
N GLY A 62 -25.87 16.66 28.25
CA GLY A 62 -25.50 18.07 28.23
C GLY A 62 -26.18 18.93 29.30
N GLN A 63 -26.97 18.35 30.21
CA GLN A 63 -27.61 19.08 31.30
C GLN A 63 -27.22 18.53 32.68
N LYS A 64 -27.03 17.21 32.79
CA LYS A 64 -26.78 16.55 34.07
C LYS A 64 -25.33 16.67 34.54
N ASP A 65 -25.14 16.86 35.84
CA ASP A 65 -23.83 16.79 36.49
C ASP A 65 -23.39 15.33 36.74
N PRO A 66 -22.11 15.07 37.06
CA PRO A 66 -21.62 13.71 37.29
C PRO A 66 -22.34 12.97 38.44
N VAL A 67 -22.82 13.69 39.45
CA VAL A 67 -23.50 13.12 40.63
C VAL A 67 -24.90 12.67 40.24
N GLN A 68 -25.62 13.49 39.47
CA GLN A 68 -26.94 13.18 38.92
C GLN A 68 -26.88 11.98 37.97
N VAL A 69 -25.88 11.91 37.09
CA VAL A 69 -25.67 10.75 36.21
C VAL A 69 -25.40 9.49 37.03
N ALA A 70 -24.52 9.55 38.04
CA ALA A 70 -24.25 8.41 38.92
C ALA A 70 -25.49 7.96 39.71
N HIS A 71 -26.30 8.92 40.20
CA HIS A 71 -27.55 8.62 40.89
C HIS A 71 -28.57 7.90 40.00
N ILE A 72 -28.69 8.29 38.73
CA ILE A 72 -29.59 7.63 37.76
C ILE A 72 -29.13 6.21 37.45
N LEU A 73 -27.83 5.99 37.33
CA LEU A 73 -27.26 4.67 37.04
C LEU A 73 -27.30 3.72 38.25
N GLY A 74 -27.40 4.25 39.47
CA GLY A 74 -27.47 3.47 40.72
C GLY A 74 -26.14 2.83 41.13
N SER A 75 -26.16 2.03 42.20
CA SER A 75 -24.98 1.29 42.67
C SER A 75 -24.47 0.31 41.59
N PRO A 76 -23.15 0.23 41.30
CA PRO A 76 -22.02 0.75 42.08
C PRO A 76 -21.44 2.09 41.59
N TRP A 77 -22.16 2.86 40.77
CA TRP A 77 -21.60 4.03 40.09
C TRP A 77 -21.37 5.21 41.03
N THR A 78 -20.16 5.77 40.98
CA THR A 78 -19.85 7.05 41.64
C THR A 78 -19.63 8.16 40.63
N ALA A 79 -19.78 9.41 41.07
CA ALA A 79 -19.45 10.58 40.25
C ALA A 79 -18.00 10.55 39.73
N GLN A 80 -17.06 9.99 40.50
CA GLN A 80 -15.66 9.84 40.08
C GLN A 80 -15.52 8.83 38.93
N ASP A 81 -16.28 7.74 38.94
CA ASP A 81 -16.25 6.73 37.86
C ASP A 81 -16.80 7.32 36.57
N VAL A 82 -17.91 8.07 36.64
CA VAL A 82 -18.50 8.78 35.50
C VAL A 82 -17.50 9.78 34.91
N MET A 83 -16.88 10.61 35.76
CA MET A 83 -15.84 11.54 35.31
C MET A 83 -14.63 10.82 34.72
N GLY A 84 -14.24 9.67 35.27
CA GLY A 84 -13.16 8.83 34.78
C GLY A 84 -13.42 8.32 33.36
N ILE A 85 -14.62 7.80 33.11
CA ILE A 85 -15.05 7.34 31.78
C ILE A 85 -15.06 8.50 30.78
N VAL A 86 -15.64 9.65 31.15
CA VAL A 86 -15.69 10.83 30.28
C VAL A 86 -14.28 11.31 29.93
N ARG A 87 -13.37 11.41 30.92
CA ARG A 87 -11.97 11.76 30.66
C ARG A 87 -11.28 10.74 29.74
N GLN A 88 -11.51 9.46 29.98
CA GLN A 88 -10.91 8.40 29.18
C GLN A 88 -11.41 8.46 27.73
N LEU A 89 -12.65 8.85 27.48
CA LEU A 89 -13.22 8.92 26.12
C LEU A 89 -13.11 10.31 25.47
N ALA A 90 -12.74 11.36 26.20
CA ALA A 90 -12.62 12.72 25.68
C ALA A 90 -11.71 12.82 24.44
N HIS A 91 -10.58 12.09 24.44
CA HIS A 91 -9.64 12.07 23.32
C HIS A 91 -10.19 11.44 22.03
N THR A 92 -11.34 10.76 22.09
CA THR A 92 -11.97 10.11 20.92
C THR A 92 -12.78 11.09 20.07
N GLY A 93 -13.09 12.28 20.60
CA GLY A 93 -13.96 13.27 19.97
C GLY A 93 -15.45 12.91 20.02
N ILE A 94 -15.85 12.00 20.93
CA ILE A 94 -17.24 11.62 21.13
C ILE A 94 -18.08 12.71 21.78
N PHE A 95 -17.47 13.57 22.59
CA PHE A 95 -18.16 14.66 23.30
C PHE A 95 -18.10 15.95 22.51
N ASP A 96 -19.12 16.79 22.67
CA ASP A 96 -19.37 17.91 21.78
C ASP A 96 -18.27 18.98 21.86
N ALA A 97 -17.82 19.40 20.68
CA ALA A 97 -16.92 20.53 20.43
C ALA A 97 -17.57 21.54 19.47
N GLY A 98 -18.92 21.55 19.39
CA GLY A 98 -19.69 22.37 18.45
C GLY A 98 -19.78 21.78 17.04
N ALA A 99 -19.67 20.45 16.90
CA ALA A 99 -19.59 19.81 15.60
C ALA A 99 -21.00 19.46 15.05
N ARG A 100 -21.38 20.08 13.92
CA ARG A 100 -22.64 19.78 13.23
C ARG A 100 -22.70 18.31 12.77
N PRO A 101 -23.86 17.64 12.82
CA PRO A 101 -24.01 16.27 12.33
C PRO A 101 -23.69 16.23 10.83
N THR A 102 -22.64 15.53 10.44
CA THR A 102 -22.32 15.38 9.02
C THR A 102 -23.22 14.31 8.42
N ARG A 103 -24.17 14.73 7.57
CA ARG A 103 -24.95 13.83 6.72
C ARG A 103 -23.99 12.97 5.91
N MET A 104 -24.23 11.67 5.77
CA MET A 104 -23.38 10.78 4.98
C MET A 104 -23.30 11.30 3.54
N ARG A 105 -22.19 11.96 3.19
CA ARG A 105 -21.95 12.49 1.85
C ARG A 105 -21.52 11.35 0.93
N ARG A 106 -21.94 11.43 -0.34
CA ARG A 106 -21.56 10.48 -1.39
C ARG A 106 -20.04 10.46 -1.61
N VAL A 107 -19.36 11.58 -1.34
CA VAL A 107 -17.91 11.74 -1.38
C VAL A 107 -17.39 12.03 0.04
N GLN A 108 -16.42 11.23 0.49
CA GLN A 108 -15.78 11.41 1.79
C GLN A 108 -14.25 11.42 1.65
N PHE A 109 -13.60 12.48 2.15
CA PHE A 109 -12.15 12.53 2.27
C PHE A 109 -11.72 11.98 3.65
N ARG A 110 -10.79 11.03 3.64
CA ARG A 110 -10.16 10.45 4.83
C ARG A 110 -8.66 10.64 4.71
N ALA A 111 -8.07 11.35 5.66
CA ALA A 111 -6.63 11.60 5.70
C ALA A 111 -5.83 10.29 5.88
N PRO A 112 -4.59 10.20 5.33
CA PRO A 112 -3.86 11.28 4.66
C PRO A 112 -4.15 11.42 3.15
N LEU A 113 -4.63 10.38 2.46
CA LEU A 113 -4.79 10.38 0.99
C LEU A 113 -5.86 9.36 0.54
N THR A 114 -7.05 9.39 1.13
CA THR A 114 -8.14 8.49 0.74
C THR A 114 -9.40 9.28 0.40
N VAL A 115 -9.85 9.18 -0.86
CA VAL A 115 -11.14 9.74 -1.30
C VAL A 115 -12.08 8.58 -1.57
N GLN A 116 -13.26 8.57 -0.96
CA GLN A 116 -14.25 7.50 -1.11
C GLN A 116 -15.49 8.01 -1.85
N PHE A 117 -15.88 7.32 -2.91
CA PHE A 117 -17.09 7.55 -3.69
C PHE A 117 -18.06 6.40 -3.44
N THR A 118 -19.18 6.70 -2.79
CA THR A 118 -20.21 5.70 -2.49
C THR A 118 -21.08 5.44 -3.72
N LEU A 119 -21.16 4.18 -4.16
CA LEU A 119 -22.00 3.77 -5.30
C LEU A 119 -23.42 3.41 -4.83
N PHE A 120 -23.55 2.40 -3.97
CA PHE A 120 -24.84 1.89 -3.49
C PHE A 120 -24.74 1.21 -2.10
N ASN A 121 -25.88 0.88 -1.51
CA ASN A 121 -25.98 0.11 -0.26
C ASN A 121 -26.07 -1.40 -0.59
N PRO A 122 -25.07 -2.23 -0.21
CA PRO A 122 -25.04 -3.65 -0.56
C PRO A 122 -25.93 -4.52 0.35
N ALA A 123 -26.44 -3.99 1.48
CA ALA A 123 -27.11 -4.78 2.50
C ALA A 123 -28.28 -5.63 1.98
N PRO A 124 -29.21 -5.12 1.13
CA PRO A 124 -30.33 -5.93 0.64
C PRO A 124 -29.87 -7.12 -0.23
N ILE A 125 -28.91 -6.88 -1.12
CA ILE A 125 -28.36 -7.90 -2.03
C ILE A 125 -27.64 -8.97 -1.21
N LEU A 126 -26.81 -8.55 -0.24
CA LEU A 126 -26.04 -9.49 0.58
C LEU A 126 -26.92 -10.26 1.57
N GLN A 127 -28.01 -9.66 2.05
CA GLN A 127 -29.02 -10.38 2.84
C GLN A 127 -29.78 -11.41 2.00
N PHE A 128 -30.12 -11.07 0.75
CA PHE A 128 -30.70 -12.03 -0.19
C PHE A 128 -29.75 -13.21 -0.47
N LEU A 129 -28.45 -12.96 -0.56
CA LEU A 129 -27.42 -13.99 -0.76
C LEU A 129 -27.01 -14.72 0.52
N ARG A 130 -27.50 -14.32 1.70
CA ARG A 130 -27.18 -14.94 2.99
C ARG A 130 -27.35 -16.48 3.02
N PRO A 131 -28.42 -17.10 2.49
CA PRO A 131 -28.53 -18.56 2.47
C PRO A 131 -27.42 -19.24 1.65
N LEU A 132 -26.97 -18.62 0.56
CA LEU A 132 -25.84 -19.11 -0.24
C LEU A 132 -24.54 -19.05 0.58
N VAL A 133 -24.28 -17.93 1.27
CA VAL A 133 -23.11 -17.79 2.14
C VAL A 133 -23.16 -18.78 3.32
N ALA A 134 -24.36 -19.02 3.88
CA ALA A 134 -24.53 -20.03 4.92
C ALA A 134 -24.29 -21.47 4.39
N ALA A 135 -24.63 -21.74 3.13
CA ALA A 135 -24.26 -23.00 2.48
C ALA A 135 -22.74 -23.14 2.33
N MET A 136 -22.02 -22.05 2.02
CA MET A 136 -20.55 -22.04 1.94
C MET A 136 -19.86 -22.31 3.28
N ALA A 137 -20.54 -22.11 4.41
CA ALA A 137 -20.01 -22.41 5.74
C ALA A 137 -20.17 -23.90 6.16
N ARG A 138 -20.77 -24.74 5.30
CA ARG A 138 -20.96 -26.17 5.60
C ARG A 138 -19.62 -26.95 5.47
N PRO A 139 -19.43 -28.07 6.19
CA PRO A 139 -18.24 -28.90 6.03
C PRO A 139 -18.03 -29.40 4.60
N ALA A 140 -19.12 -29.71 3.89
CA ALA A 140 -19.07 -30.15 2.49
C ALA A 140 -18.48 -29.09 1.56
N THR A 141 -18.80 -27.82 1.75
CA THR A 141 -18.22 -26.73 0.95
C THR A 141 -16.78 -26.43 1.32
N ALA A 142 -16.38 -26.69 2.58
CA ALA A 142 -14.96 -26.68 2.94
C ALA A 142 -14.17 -27.79 2.23
N ALA A 143 -14.75 -28.98 2.05
CA ALA A 143 -14.14 -30.04 1.24
C ALA A 143 -14.04 -29.66 -0.24
N VAL A 144 -15.10 -29.08 -0.82
CA VAL A 144 -15.06 -28.55 -2.20
C VAL A 144 -14.02 -27.44 -2.35
N ALA A 145 -13.93 -26.51 -1.41
CA ALA A 145 -12.90 -25.49 -1.41
C ALA A 145 -11.50 -26.09 -1.30
N MET A 146 -11.31 -27.10 -0.45
CA MET A 146 -10.02 -27.81 -0.35
C MET A 146 -9.66 -28.52 -1.66
N LEU A 147 -10.62 -29.22 -2.30
CA LEU A 147 -10.42 -29.83 -3.60
C LEU A 147 -10.09 -28.79 -4.68
N LEU A 148 -10.73 -27.63 -4.64
CA LEU A 148 -10.44 -26.52 -5.54
C LEU A 148 -9.02 -26.00 -5.33
N LEU A 149 -8.58 -25.82 -4.08
CA LEU A 149 -7.21 -25.42 -3.75
C LEU A 149 -6.18 -26.44 -4.22
N LEU A 150 -6.44 -27.73 -3.98
CA LEU A 150 -5.58 -28.83 -4.44
C LEU A 150 -5.53 -28.89 -5.97
N GLY A 151 -6.68 -28.76 -6.64
CA GLY A 151 -6.77 -28.70 -8.10
C GLY A 151 -6.02 -27.49 -8.67
N GLY A 152 -6.11 -26.33 -8.01
CA GLY A 152 -5.34 -25.14 -8.35
C GLY A 152 -3.83 -25.33 -8.18
N LEU A 153 -3.40 -26.01 -7.10
CA LEU A 153 -2.00 -26.33 -6.87
C LEU A 153 -1.45 -27.29 -7.94
N VAL A 154 -2.19 -28.37 -8.24
CA VAL A 154 -1.83 -29.31 -9.32
C VAL A 154 -1.81 -28.56 -10.66
N GLY A 155 -2.81 -27.72 -10.93
CA GLY A 155 -2.90 -26.89 -12.11
C GLY A 155 -1.71 -25.93 -12.26
N ALA A 156 -1.24 -25.33 -11.16
CA ALA A 156 -0.06 -24.47 -11.14
C ALA A 156 1.23 -25.24 -11.45
N VAL A 157 1.38 -26.46 -10.92
CA VAL A 157 2.51 -27.33 -11.23
C VAL A 157 2.51 -27.72 -12.71
N ILE A 158 1.36 -28.12 -13.25
CA ILE A 158 1.20 -28.44 -14.68
C ILE A 158 1.50 -27.21 -15.55
N ALA A 159 1.03 -26.03 -15.13
CA ALA A 159 1.26 -24.78 -15.83
C ALA A 159 2.71 -24.27 -15.71
N GLY A 160 3.58 -24.89 -14.91
CA GLY A 160 4.93 -24.39 -14.58
C GLY A 160 5.71 -23.82 -15.77
N PRO A 161 5.90 -24.57 -16.87
CA PRO A 161 6.58 -24.07 -18.08
C PRO A 161 5.86 -22.88 -18.73
N SER A 162 4.54 -22.94 -18.86
CA SER A 162 3.73 -21.85 -19.43
C SER A 162 3.72 -20.61 -18.54
N MET A 163 3.68 -20.79 -17.21
CA MET A 163 3.76 -19.72 -16.22
C MET A 163 5.10 -19.00 -16.31
N TRP A 164 6.19 -19.75 -16.40
CA TRP A 164 7.52 -19.17 -16.60
C TRP A 164 7.58 -18.31 -17.86
N ARG A 165 7.16 -18.86 -19.01
CA ARG A 165 7.06 -18.13 -20.29
C ARG A 165 6.20 -16.87 -20.18
N VAL A 166 4.99 -16.98 -19.64
CA VAL A 166 4.04 -15.87 -19.48
C VAL A 166 4.60 -14.73 -18.64
N LEU A 167 5.48 -15.04 -17.67
CA LEU A 167 6.12 -14.06 -16.81
C LEU A 167 7.41 -13.47 -17.41
N SER A 168 8.10 -14.22 -18.27
CA SER A 168 9.41 -13.87 -18.84
C SER A 168 9.38 -13.34 -20.27
N THR A 169 8.26 -13.43 -20.98
CA THR A 169 8.13 -12.98 -22.38
C THR A 169 7.02 -11.94 -22.57
N PRO A 170 7.09 -11.10 -23.61
CA PRO A 170 6.00 -10.20 -23.99
C PRO A 170 4.74 -10.98 -24.35
N LEU A 171 3.58 -10.49 -23.92
CA LEU A 171 2.28 -11.05 -24.27
C LEU A 171 1.52 -10.14 -25.24
N PRO A 172 0.58 -10.69 -26.04
CA PRO A 172 -0.27 -9.86 -26.88
C PRO A 172 -1.17 -8.95 -26.02
N VAL A 173 -1.49 -7.76 -26.54
CA VAL A 173 -2.31 -6.74 -25.83
C VAL A 173 -3.62 -7.30 -25.30
N GLU A 174 -4.30 -8.12 -26.10
CA GLU A 174 -5.56 -8.77 -25.74
C GLU A 174 -5.47 -9.60 -24.46
N ALA A 175 -4.35 -10.29 -24.22
CA ALA A 175 -4.15 -11.06 -22.99
C ALA A 175 -4.12 -10.13 -21.76
N TYR A 176 -3.45 -8.98 -21.87
CA TYR A 176 -3.46 -7.97 -20.81
C TYR A 176 -4.84 -7.36 -20.58
N LEU A 177 -5.61 -7.11 -21.65
CA LEU A 177 -6.99 -6.60 -21.54
C LEU A 177 -7.89 -7.60 -20.79
N TYR A 178 -7.79 -8.89 -21.09
CA TYR A 178 -8.52 -9.94 -20.35
C TYR A 178 -8.13 -9.97 -18.87
N VAL A 179 -6.83 -9.89 -18.57
CA VAL A 179 -6.33 -9.85 -17.18
C VAL A 179 -6.86 -8.62 -16.44
N VAL A 180 -6.80 -7.43 -17.04
CA VAL A 180 -7.30 -6.18 -16.42
C VAL A 180 -8.79 -6.27 -16.14
N ALA A 181 -9.59 -6.75 -17.10
CA ALA A 181 -11.03 -6.94 -16.92
C ALA A 181 -11.33 -7.95 -15.79
N ALA A 182 -10.64 -9.10 -15.79
CA ALA A 182 -10.80 -10.11 -14.75
C ALA A 182 -10.37 -9.60 -13.37
N MET A 183 -9.27 -8.85 -13.28
CA MET A 183 -8.80 -8.24 -12.03
C MET A 183 -9.75 -7.19 -11.47
N PHE A 184 -10.40 -6.42 -12.33
CA PHE A 184 -11.44 -5.47 -11.91
C PHE A 184 -12.63 -6.18 -11.26
N VAL A 185 -13.13 -7.25 -11.90
CA VAL A 185 -14.22 -8.07 -11.36
C VAL A 185 -13.80 -8.78 -10.08
N SER A 186 -12.61 -9.37 -10.03
CA SER A 186 -12.13 -10.11 -8.86
C SER A 186 -11.92 -9.21 -7.65
N THR A 187 -11.48 -7.96 -7.86
CA THR A 187 -11.34 -6.96 -6.79
C THR A 187 -12.72 -6.52 -6.26
N LEU A 188 -13.74 -6.42 -7.12
CA LEU A 188 -15.11 -6.21 -6.64
C LEU A 188 -15.61 -7.41 -5.82
N LEU A 189 -15.37 -8.64 -6.29
CA LEU A 189 -15.74 -9.86 -5.57
C LEU A 189 -15.00 -9.99 -4.24
N HIS A 190 -13.74 -9.54 -4.15
CA HIS A 190 -12.97 -9.47 -2.92
C HIS A 190 -13.68 -8.61 -1.85
N GLU A 191 -14.07 -7.39 -2.22
CA GLU A 191 -14.78 -6.47 -1.33
C GLU A 191 -16.16 -7.01 -0.92
N LEU A 192 -16.88 -7.60 -1.88
CA LEU A 192 -18.14 -8.31 -1.59
C LEU A 192 -17.93 -9.52 -0.68
N GLY A 193 -16.77 -10.19 -0.76
CA GLY A 193 -16.37 -11.28 0.13
C GLY A 193 -16.37 -10.86 1.60
N HIS A 194 -15.78 -9.70 1.92
CA HIS A 194 -15.86 -9.14 3.28
C HIS A 194 -17.30 -8.85 3.70
N GLY A 195 -18.10 -8.23 2.81
CA GLY A 195 -19.51 -7.92 3.07
C GLY A 195 -20.37 -9.18 3.31
N MET A 196 -20.15 -10.22 2.52
CA MET A 196 -20.83 -11.52 2.65
C MET A 196 -20.47 -12.19 3.98
N ALA A 197 -19.19 -12.24 4.34
CA ALA A 197 -18.74 -12.80 5.61
C ALA A 197 -19.33 -12.03 6.81
N LEU A 198 -19.36 -10.70 6.74
CA LEU A 198 -19.97 -9.86 7.78
C LEU A 198 -21.48 -10.14 7.92
N THR A 199 -22.19 -10.22 6.80
CA THR A 199 -23.64 -10.50 6.77
C THR A 199 -23.96 -11.89 7.33
N TYR A 200 -23.11 -12.88 7.05
CA TYR A 200 -23.25 -14.22 7.61
C TYR A 200 -23.16 -14.22 9.14
N PHE A 201 -22.24 -13.45 9.73
CA PHE A 201 -22.12 -13.32 11.19
C PHE A 201 -23.15 -12.38 11.83
N GLY A 202 -24.07 -11.81 11.05
CA GLY A 202 -25.18 -10.98 11.50
C GLY A 202 -24.91 -9.47 11.46
N GLY A 203 -23.74 -9.03 10.99
CA GLY A 203 -23.45 -7.61 10.77
C GLY A 203 -24.05 -7.09 9.47
N THR A 204 -24.01 -5.76 9.30
CA THR A 204 -24.58 -5.08 8.14
C THR A 204 -23.52 -4.24 7.40
N PRO A 205 -23.14 -4.62 6.17
CA PRO A 205 -22.25 -3.78 5.36
C PRO A 205 -22.99 -2.50 4.96
N ARG A 206 -22.36 -1.34 5.21
CA ARG A 206 -23.06 -0.04 5.13
C ARG A 206 -23.13 0.51 3.71
N ARG A 207 -22.08 0.31 2.92
CA ARG A 207 -21.93 0.86 1.58
C ARG A 207 -20.81 0.18 0.80
N VAL A 208 -20.96 0.15 -0.52
CA VAL A 208 -19.90 -0.25 -1.45
C VAL A 208 -19.62 0.92 -2.38
N GLY A 209 -18.36 1.05 -2.79
CA GLY A 209 -17.98 2.09 -3.72
C GLY A 209 -16.58 1.96 -4.27
N ILE A 210 -16.10 3.05 -4.84
CA ILE A 210 -14.73 3.18 -5.37
C ILE A 210 -13.99 4.18 -4.48
N MET A 211 -12.74 3.90 -4.15
CA MET A 211 -11.87 4.81 -3.44
C MET A 211 -10.54 4.99 -4.15
N LEU A 212 -9.91 6.15 -3.96
CA LEU A 212 -8.50 6.35 -4.26
C LEU A 212 -7.72 6.01 -2.99
N PHE A 213 -7.08 4.85 -2.94
CA PHE A 213 -6.23 4.43 -1.83
C PHE A 213 -4.77 4.62 -2.24
N TYR A 214 -4.06 5.56 -1.59
CA TYR A 214 -2.68 5.94 -1.98
C TYR A 214 -2.57 6.31 -3.48
N LEU A 215 -3.53 7.10 -3.98
CA LEU A 215 -3.62 7.52 -5.39
C LEU A 215 -3.95 6.40 -6.40
N SER A 216 -4.16 5.16 -5.95
CA SER A 216 -4.62 4.07 -6.80
C SER A 216 -6.14 3.86 -6.68
N PRO A 217 -6.89 3.73 -7.79
CA PRO A 217 -8.30 3.37 -7.74
C PRO A 217 -8.47 1.94 -7.19
N ALA A 218 -9.38 1.78 -6.25
CA ALA A 218 -9.72 0.50 -5.63
C ALA A 218 -11.21 0.46 -5.31
N PHE A 219 -11.80 -0.73 -5.25
CA PHE A 219 -13.14 -0.89 -4.65
C PHE A 219 -13.03 -0.83 -3.13
N PHE A 220 -14.16 -0.56 -2.46
CA PHE A 220 -14.26 -0.74 -1.01
C PHE A 220 -15.66 -1.23 -0.63
N CYS A 221 -15.73 -2.11 0.36
CA CYS A 221 -16.94 -2.46 1.09
C CYS A 221 -16.80 -2.02 2.55
N ASP A 222 -17.72 -1.17 3.01
CA ASP A 222 -17.71 -0.65 4.38
C ASP A 222 -18.22 -1.71 5.37
N VAL A 223 -17.29 -2.55 5.83
CA VAL A 223 -17.49 -3.61 6.83
C VAL A 223 -17.24 -3.15 8.26
N THR A 224 -17.34 -1.85 8.50
CA THR A 224 -17.10 -1.21 9.80
C THR A 224 -18.02 -1.75 10.91
N ASP A 225 -19.21 -2.25 10.57
CA ASP A 225 -20.12 -2.90 11.51
C ASP A 225 -19.52 -4.18 12.14
N GLY A 226 -18.49 -4.76 11.51
CA GLY A 226 -17.75 -5.92 12.02
C GLY A 226 -17.05 -5.70 13.37
N TRP A 227 -16.86 -4.44 13.79
CA TRP A 227 -16.34 -4.12 15.12
C TRP A 227 -17.28 -4.58 16.24
N ARG A 228 -18.59 -4.71 15.97
CA ARG A 228 -19.61 -5.20 16.92
C ARG A 228 -19.59 -6.71 17.11
N LEU A 229 -18.88 -7.46 16.25
CA LEU A 229 -18.73 -8.90 16.41
C LEU A 229 -17.92 -9.18 17.68
N GLY A 230 -18.47 -9.94 18.62
CA GLY A 230 -17.79 -10.27 19.87
C GLY A 230 -16.59 -11.21 19.68
N SER A 231 -16.72 -12.18 18.76
CA SER A 231 -15.69 -13.20 18.53
C SER A 231 -14.52 -12.69 17.70
N ARG A 232 -13.29 -12.85 18.23
CA ARG A 232 -12.04 -12.60 17.50
C ARG A 232 -11.97 -13.39 16.20
N LYS A 233 -12.36 -14.68 16.25
CA LYS A 233 -12.34 -15.58 15.08
C LYS A 233 -13.26 -15.08 13.96
N GLN A 234 -14.46 -14.59 14.30
CA GLN A 234 -15.38 -14.04 13.30
C GLN A 234 -14.80 -12.81 12.63
N ARG A 235 -14.21 -11.88 13.40
CA ARG A 235 -13.55 -10.69 12.84
C ARG A 235 -12.36 -11.04 11.94
N VAL A 236 -11.57 -12.04 12.32
CA VAL A 236 -10.48 -12.58 11.49
C VAL A 236 -11.03 -13.14 10.19
N LEU A 237 -12.09 -13.95 10.23
CA LEU A 237 -12.70 -14.53 9.03
C LEU A 237 -13.28 -13.46 8.10
N VAL A 238 -13.91 -12.41 8.65
CA VAL A 238 -14.35 -11.26 7.84
C VAL A 238 -13.17 -10.59 7.15
N ALA A 239 -12.06 -10.37 7.85
CA ALA A 239 -10.85 -9.79 7.26
C ALA A 239 -10.20 -10.71 6.21
N LEU A 240 -10.22 -12.03 6.39
CA LEU A 240 -9.62 -12.97 5.43
C LEU A 240 -10.52 -13.30 4.24
N ALA A 241 -11.80 -12.91 4.27
CA ALA A 241 -12.76 -13.27 3.23
C ALA A 241 -12.35 -12.75 1.84
N GLY A 242 -11.89 -11.50 1.74
CA GLY A 242 -11.40 -10.92 0.48
C GLY A 242 -10.20 -11.67 -0.11
N PRO A 243 -9.10 -11.87 0.63
CA PRO A 243 -7.96 -12.66 0.15
C PRO A 243 -8.34 -14.09 -0.26
N LEU A 244 -9.25 -14.73 0.46
CA LEU A 244 -9.76 -16.06 0.11
C LEU A 244 -10.52 -16.09 -1.22
N VAL A 245 -11.20 -15.00 -1.59
CA VAL A 245 -11.82 -14.87 -2.93
C VAL A 245 -10.75 -14.92 -4.02
N HIS A 246 -9.65 -14.17 -3.89
CA HIS A 246 -8.56 -14.24 -4.86
C HIS A 246 -7.92 -15.62 -4.93
N VAL A 247 -7.64 -16.24 -3.79
CA VAL A 247 -7.08 -17.61 -3.76
C VAL A 247 -8.04 -18.58 -4.46
N GLY A 248 -9.34 -18.51 -4.18
CA GLY A 248 -10.35 -19.36 -4.80
C GLY A 248 -10.45 -19.17 -6.32
N LEU A 249 -10.49 -17.91 -6.78
CA LEU A 249 -10.53 -17.58 -8.22
C LEU A 249 -9.25 -18.00 -8.94
N GLY A 250 -8.08 -17.74 -8.34
CA GLY A 250 -6.79 -18.19 -8.89
C GLY A 250 -6.70 -19.72 -8.98
N SER A 251 -7.17 -20.42 -7.94
CA SER A 251 -7.18 -21.89 -7.91
C SER A 251 -8.12 -22.46 -8.97
N LEU A 252 -9.30 -21.86 -9.15
CA LEU A 252 -10.25 -22.25 -10.18
C LEU A 252 -9.65 -22.10 -11.58
N VAL A 253 -9.00 -20.97 -11.85
CA VAL A 253 -8.41 -20.70 -13.16
C VAL A 253 -7.21 -21.61 -13.42
N PHE A 254 -6.33 -21.84 -12.44
CA PHE A 254 -5.24 -22.82 -12.60
C PHE A 254 -5.74 -24.25 -12.78
N ALA A 255 -6.82 -24.66 -12.12
CA ALA A 255 -7.41 -25.98 -12.36
C ALA A 255 -7.99 -26.09 -13.78
N ALA A 256 -8.61 -25.01 -14.29
CA ALA A 256 -9.25 -24.98 -15.60
C ALA A 256 -8.28 -24.77 -16.78
N GLN A 257 -7.10 -24.19 -16.57
CA GLN A 257 -6.18 -23.81 -17.66
C GLN A 257 -5.77 -24.99 -18.54
N ALA A 258 -5.70 -26.20 -17.98
CA ALA A 258 -5.33 -27.41 -18.71
C ALA A 258 -6.37 -27.79 -19.79
N LEU A 259 -7.60 -27.28 -19.66
CA LEU A 259 -8.69 -27.49 -20.63
C LEU A 259 -8.67 -26.42 -21.74
N LEU A 260 -7.87 -25.36 -21.61
CA LEU A 260 -7.78 -24.30 -22.60
C LEU A 260 -6.77 -24.66 -23.69
N PRO A 261 -7.10 -24.42 -24.98
CA PRO A 261 -6.14 -24.54 -26.06
C PRO A 261 -5.05 -23.46 -25.95
N GLU A 262 -3.86 -23.73 -26.50
CA GLU A 262 -2.78 -22.74 -26.59
C GLU A 262 -3.27 -21.50 -27.35
N SER A 263 -3.40 -20.39 -26.63
CA SER A 263 -4.03 -19.16 -27.10
C SER A 263 -3.71 -18.00 -26.15
N SER A 264 -3.96 -16.77 -26.59
CA SER A 264 -3.84 -15.57 -25.74
C SER A 264 -4.77 -15.63 -24.50
N VAL A 265 -5.88 -16.37 -24.60
CA VAL A 265 -6.79 -16.63 -23.47
C VAL A 265 -6.14 -17.52 -22.41
N LYS A 266 -5.41 -18.57 -22.82
CA LYS A 266 -4.68 -19.43 -21.89
C LYS A 266 -3.55 -18.66 -21.19
N ASP A 267 -2.83 -17.83 -21.94
CA ASP A 267 -1.78 -16.96 -21.39
C ASP A 267 -2.34 -15.96 -20.37
N ALA A 268 -3.47 -15.32 -20.71
CA ALA A 268 -4.19 -14.44 -19.80
C ALA A 268 -4.68 -15.18 -18.55
N ALA A 269 -5.21 -16.39 -18.70
CA ALA A 269 -5.70 -17.21 -17.58
C ALA A 269 -4.57 -17.57 -16.60
N VAL A 270 -3.43 -18.04 -17.12
CA VAL A 270 -2.25 -18.34 -16.32
C VAL A 270 -1.75 -17.08 -15.61
N LEU A 271 -1.64 -15.96 -16.32
CA LEU A 271 -1.18 -14.70 -15.76
C LEU A 271 -2.13 -14.19 -14.65
N TYR A 272 -3.43 -14.19 -14.92
CA TYR A 272 -4.46 -13.78 -13.97
C TYR A 272 -4.43 -14.62 -12.69
N ALA A 273 -4.26 -15.94 -12.80
CA ALA A 273 -4.16 -16.82 -11.65
C ALA A 273 -2.93 -16.49 -10.80
N VAL A 274 -1.76 -16.31 -11.40
CA VAL A 274 -0.54 -15.85 -10.69
C VAL A 274 -0.80 -14.53 -9.95
N ILE A 275 -1.40 -13.56 -10.63
CA ILE A 275 -1.71 -12.25 -10.03
C ILE A 275 -2.69 -12.40 -8.86
N CYS A 276 -3.71 -13.27 -8.95
CA CYS A 276 -4.62 -13.51 -7.84
C CYS A 276 -3.89 -14.02 -6.58
N TYR A 277 -2.99 -14.98 -6.71
CA TYR A 277 -2.18 -15.43 -5.56
C TYR A 277 -1.26 -14.33 -5.05
N ALA A 278 -0.62 -13.57 -5.95
CA ALA A 278 0.23 -12.45 -5.56
C ALA A 278 -0.56 -11.38 -4.78
N VAL A 279 -1.75 -11.00 -5.25
CA VAL A 279 -2.65 -10.05 -4.59
C VAL A 279 -3.12 -10.59 -3.23
N ALA A 280 -3.43 -11.89 -3.13
CA ALA A 280 -3.78 -12.50 -1.85
C ALA A 280 -2.61 -12.42 -0.85
N VAL A 281 -1.39 -12.79 -1.26
CA VAL A 281 -0.19 -12.72 -0.42
C VAL A 281 0.11 -11.28 0.01
N LEU A 282 0.03 -10.32 -0.92
CA LEU A 282 0.22 -8.91 -0.61
C LEU A 282 -0.82 -8.42 0.39
N ASN A 283 -2.10 -8.78 0.24
CA ASN A 283 -3.14 -8.40 1.20
C ASN A 283 -2.95 -9.03 2.58
N LEU A 284 -2.32 -10.21 2.67
CA LEU A 284 -1.98 -10.84 3.95
C LEU A 284 -0.77 -10.20 4.65
N PHE A 285 -0.10 -9.23 4.02
CA PHE A 285 1.05 -8.55 4.62
C PHE A 285 0.63 -7.68 5.83
N PRO A 286 1.06 -8.01 7.06
CA PRO A 286 0.42 -7.49 8.28
C PRO A 286 0.92 -6.11 8.74
N PHE A 287 1.93 -5.54 8.08
CA PHE A 287 2.61 -4.32 8.53
C PHE A 287 2.01 -3.03 7.94
N ILE A 288 1.14 -3.17 6.94
CA ILE A 288 0.41 -2.11 6.26
C ILE A 288 -1.07 -2.36 6.50
N LYS A 289 -1.93 -1.34 6.44
CA LYS A 289 -3.38 -1.47 6.69
C LYS A 289 -4.12 -2.19 5.54
N LEU A 290 -3.69 -3.40 5.23
CA LEU A 290 -4.34 -4.38 4.37
C LEU A 290 -5.10 -5.39 5.22
N ASP A 291 -5.74 -6.37 4.60
CA ASP A 291 -6.56 -7.37 5.27
C ASP A 291 -5.81 -8.19 6.32
N GLY A 292 -4.56 -8.55 6.04
CA GLY A 292 -3.68 -9.27 6.97
C GLY A 292 -3.44 -8.49 8.25
N TYR A 293 -3.33 -7.16 8.16
CA TYR A 293 -3.26 -6.30 9.35
C TYR A 293 -4.59 -6.30 10.12
N VAL A 294 -5.73 -6.20 9.43
CA VAL A 294 -7.04 -6.23 10.08
C VAL A 294 -7.30 -7.57 10.75
N ALA A 295 -6.89 -8.68 10.11
CA ALA A 295 -6.92 -10.03 10.65
C ALA A 295 -6.03 -10.15 11.89
N LEU A 296 -4.76 -9.73 11.82
CA LEU A 296 -3.84 -9.78 12.96
C LEU A 296 -4.31 -8.90 14.12
N MET A 297 -4.76 -7.68 13.83
CA MET A 297 -5.35 -6.77 14.81
C MET A 297 -6.56 -7.40 15.50
N SER A 298 -7.41 -8.10 14.74
CA SER A 298 -8.61 -8.78 15.25
C SER A 298 -8.29 -10.03 16.07
N ALA A 299 -7.26 -10.79 15.67
CA ALA A 299 -6.78 -11.97 16.38
C ALA A 299 -6.16 -11.60 17.73
N MET A 300 -5.31 -10.57 17.74
CA MET A 300 -4.67 -10.04 18.95
C MET A 300 -5.64 -9.24 19.82
N ASP A 301 -6.75 -8.75 19.26
CA ASP A 301 -7.75 -7.90 19.93
C ASP A 301 -7.14 -6.61 20.48
N ILE A 302 -6.11 -6.11 19.80
CA ILE A 302 -5.43 -4.86 20.11
C ILE A 302 -5.92 -3.82 19.10
N PRO A 303 -6.92 -2.98 19.44
CA PRO A 303 -7.41 -1.97 18.53
C PRO A 303 -6.29 -0.96 18.23
N HIS A 304 -6.21 -0.54 16.97
CA HIS A 304 -5.18 0.37 16.47
C HIS A 304 -3.74 -0.13 16.68
N LEU A 305 -3.52 -1.46 16.55
CA LEU A 305 -2.23 -2.14 16.73
C LEU A 305 -1.05 -1.35 16.13
N ARG A 306 -1.12 -0.96 14.85
CA ARG A 306 -0.03 -0.22 14.19
C ARG A 306 0.29 1.11 14.87
N LYS A 307 -0.73 1.86 15.30
CA LYS A 307 -0.54 3.16 15.98
C LYS A 307 0.16 2.95 17.32
N LYS A 308 -0.35 2.02 18.14
CA LYS A 308 0.24 1.67 19.45
C LYS A 308 1.66 1.17 19.32
N SER A 309 1.94 0.36 18.31
CA SER A 309 3.29 -0.15 18.03
C SER A 309 4.27 0.93 17.57
N LEU A 310 3.82 1.91 16.78
CA LEU A 310 4.66 3.06 16.39
C LEU A 310 4.92 4.01 17.58
N GLU A 311 3.94 4.20 18.46
CA GLU A 311 4.11 4.95 19.72
C GLU A 311 5.12 4.24 20.64
N ALA A 312 4.99 2.92 20.79
CA ALA A 312 5.93 2.07 21.51
C ALA A 312 7.36 2.13 20.92
N LEU A 313 7.51 2.09 19.60
CA LEU A 313 8.80 2.28 18.94
C LEU A 313 9.38 3.67 19.24
N SER A 314 8.58 4.71 19.06
CA SER A 314 8.98 6.10 19.31
C SER A 314 9.50 6.29 20.74
N GLU A 315 8.84 5.67 21.71
CA GLU A 315 9.24 5.70 23.11
C GLU A 315 10.56 4.98 23.37
N VAL A 316 10.76 3.77 22.81
CA VAL A 316 12.02 3.03 22.96
C VAL A 316 13.18 3.82 22.35
N VAL A 317 12.98 4.40 21.16
CA VAL A 317 14.00 5.22 20.47
C VAL A 317 14.28 6.50 21.26
N SER A 318 13.26 7.19 21.76
CA SER A 318 13.46 8.43 22.54
C SER A 318 14.15 8.16 23.88
N PHE A 319 13.82 7.05 24.55
CA PHE A 319 14.47 6.64 25.79
C PHE A 319 15.95 6.31 25.55
N ARG A 320 16.24 5.48 24.55
CA ARG A 320 17.60 4.99 24.28
C ARG A 320 18.53 6.06 23.68
N LEU A 321 18.05 6.79 22.66
CA LEU A 321 18.88 7.76 21.94
C LEU A 321 18.81 9.17 22.55
N LEU A 322 17.61 9.61 22.95
CA LEU A 322 17.39 10.98 23.42
C LEU A 322 17.41 11.14 24.94
N GLY A 323 17.38 10.04 25.71
CA GLY A 323 17.41 10.07 27.17
C GLY A 323 16.14 10.63 27.81
N THR A 324 14.97 10.41 27.20
CA THR A 324 13.68 10.84 27.79
C THR A 324 13.38 10.09 29.09
N GLN A 325 12.77 10.77 30.06
CA GLN A 325 12.30 10.15 31.30
C GLN A 325 10.91 9.54 31.07
N SER A 326 10.83 8.41 30.35
CA SER A 326 9.52 7.76 30.15
C SER A 326 9.13 6.89 31.33
N THR A 327 7.89 7.05 31.80
CA THR A 327 7.26 6.22 32.83
C THR A 327 6.68 4.92 32.28
N PHE A 328 6.50 4.81 30.96
CA PHE A 328 5.96 3.61 30.31
C PHE A 328 7.11 2.69 29.87
N ARG A 329 7.11 1.46 30.36
CA ARG A 329 7.96 0.40 29.83
C ARG A 329 7.14 -0.38 28.82
N SER A 330 7.14 0.05 27.56
CA SER A 330 6.68 -0.79 26.46
C SER A 330 7.59 -2.03 26.37
N THR A 331 7.25 -3.10 27.06
CA THR A 331 7.92 -4.40 26.99
C THR A 331 7.18 -5.35 26.04
N GLY A 332 7.91 -6.16 25.29
CA GLY A 332 7.36 -7.19 24.40
C GLY A 332 7.51 -6.87 22.91
N PHE A 333 6.58 -7.39 22.09
CA PHE A 333 6.69 -7.39 20.62
C PHE A 333 6.30 -6.07 19.95
N LEU A 334 5.60 -5.16 20.65
CA LEU A 334 5.02 -3.95 20.07
C LEU A 334 6.05 -3.03 19.37
N PRO A 335 7.22 -2.71 19.97
CA PRO A 335 8.23 -1.88 19.31
C PRO A 335 8.78 -2.51 18.02
N TRP A 336 9.01 -3.82 18.02
CA TRP A 336 9.50 -4.55 16.86
C TRP A 336 8.47 -4.57 15.73
N PHE A 337 7.19 -4.79 16.07
CA PHE A 337 6.09 -4.65 15.12
C PHE A 337 5.97 -3.21 14.59
N GLY A 338 6.24 -2.22 15.45
CA GLY A 338 6.28 -0.80 15.09
C GLY A 338 7.38 -0.51 14.07
N LEU A 339 8.59 -1.05 14.30
CA LEU A 339 9.72 -0.92 13.39
C LEU A 339 9.40 -1.55 12.03
N ALA A 340 8.89 -2.78 12.03
CA ALA A 340 8.48 -3.46 10.81
C ALA A 340 7.38 -2.68 10.07
N SER A 341 6.38 -2.14 10.78
CA SER A 341 5.31 -1.29 10.21
C SER A 341 5.78 0.06 9.66
N PHE A 342 6.86 0.61 10.24
CA PHE A 342 7.49 1.84 9.78
C PHE A 342 8.26 1.58 8.48
N VAL A 343 9.15 0.58 8.48
CA VAL A 343 9.95 0.18 7.32
C VAL A 343 9.05 -0.25 6.16
N ALA A 344 8.06 -1.11 6.42
CA ALA A 344 7.09 -1.54 5.43
C ALA A 344 6.31 -0.37 4.81
N GLY A 345 5.91 0.61 5.63
CA GLY A 345 5.22 1.81 5.15
C GLY A 345 6.08 2.65 4.22
N ILE A 346 7.37 2.83 4.52
CA ILE A 346 8.33 3.52 3.65
C ILE A 346 8.54 2.72 2.36
N ALA A 347 8.81 1.42 2.46
CA ALA A 347 9.03 0.56 1.30
C ALA A 347 7.83 0.58 0.33
N PHE A 348 6.61 0.45 0.84
CA PHE A 348 5.40 0.50 0.02
C PHE A 348 5.19 1.87 -0.63
N MET A 349 5.51 2.96 0.08
CA MET A 349 5.45 4.31 -0.48
C MET A 349 6.49 4.52 -1.59
N VAL A 350 7.71 4.02 -1.41
CA VAL A 350 8.77 4.06 -2.44
C VAL A 350 8.36 3.25 -3.66
N VAL A 351 7.86 2.03 -3.47
CA VAL A 351 7.37 1.17 -4.57
C VAL A 351 6.20 1.84 -5.29
N GLY A 352 5.22 2.38 -4.56
CA GLY A 352 4.10 3.11 -5.15
C GLY A 352 4.54 4.33 -5.95
N PHE A 353 5.49 5.11 -5.43
CA PHE A 353 6.08 6.24 -6.13
C PHE A 353 6.82 5.81 -7.40
N GLN A 354 7.69 4.79 -7.33
CA GLN A 354 8.42 4.25 -8.49
C GLN A 354 7.49 3.73 -9.58
N ARG A 355 6.33 3.15 -9.21
CA ARG A 355 5.35 2.64 -10.18
C ARG A 355 4.52 3.73 -10.83
N LEU A 356 4.13 4.76 -10.08
CA LEU A 356 3.29 5.85 -10.59
C LEU A 356 4.09 6.95 -11.30
N LEU A 357 5.37 7.13 -10.94
CA LEU A 357 6.22 8.20 -11.47
C LEU A 357 6.27 8.20 -13.01
N PRO A 358 6.55 7.08 -13.72
CA PRO A 358 6.57 7.09 -15.18
C PRO A 358 5.24 7.51 -15.80
N ILE A 359 4.13 7.06 -15.23
CA ILE A 359 2.77 7.39 -15.71
C ILE A 359 2.52 8.90 -15.61
N PHE A 360 2.91 9.52 -14.50
CA PHE A 360 2.77 10.96 -14.35
C PHE A 360 3.73 11.72 -15.27
N LEU A 361 4.98 11.30 -15.41
CA LEU A 361 5.94 11.99 -16.28
C LEU A 361 5.48 11.99 -17.76
N GLN A 362 4.75 10.97 -18.20
CA GLN A 362 4.15 10.91 -19.54
C GLN A 362 3.06 11.97 -19.79
N LEU A 363 2.47 12.57 -18.74
CA LEU A 363 1.47 13.64 -18.86
C LEU A 363 2.09 15.02 -19.13
N GLY A 364 3.39 15.10 -19.42
CA GLY A 364 4.10 16.36 -19.65
C GLY A 364 4.09 17.27 -18.43
N TYR A 365 4.03 18.59 -18.62
CA TYR A 365 4.13 19.57 -17.52
C TYR A 365 3.11 19.38 -16.39
N ALA A 366 1.89 18.94 -16.71
CA ALA A 366 0.86 18.72 -15.70
C ALA A 366 1.26 17.59 -14.73
N GLY A 367 1.78 16.48 -15.25
CA GLY A 367 2.22 15.36 -14.41
C GLY A 367 3.47 15.68 -13.60
N HIS A 368 4.40 16.44 -14.18
CA HIS A 368 5.54 17.01 -13.48
C HIS A 368 5.15 17.85 -12.25
N LEU A 369 4.14 18.74 -12.39
CA LEU A 369 3.60 19.52 -11.27
C LEU A 369 2.96 18.63 -10.19
N ILE A 370 2.26 17.56 -10.59
CA ILE A 370 1.67 16.59 -9.66
C ILE A 370 2.78 15.88 -8.86
N VAL A 371 3.83 15.40 -9.53
CA VAL A 371 4.96 14.73 -8.89
C VAL A 371 5.64 15.67 -7.88
N LEU A 372 5.91 16.92 -8.27
CA LEU A 372 6.48 17.93 -7.37
C LEU A 372 5.58 18.17 -6.15
N ALA A 373 4.27 18.35 -6.36
CA ALA A 373 3.32 18.55 -5.28
C ALA A 373 3.29 17.36 -4.30
N VAL A 374 3.34 16.13 -4.81
CA VAL A 374 3.42 14.90 -3.99
C VAL A 374 4.72 14.85 -3.21
N LEU A 375 5.87 15.14 -3.84
CA LEU A 375 7.17 15.18 -3.15
C LEU A 375 7.21 16.24 -2.05
N CYS A 376 6.70 17.45 -2.32
CA CYS A 376 6.57 18.50 -1.32
C CYS A 376 5.67 18.07 -0.16
N LEU A 377 4.51 17.45 -0.45
CA LEU A 377 3.61 16.92 0.58
C LEU A 377 4.32 15.87 1.45
N LEU A 378 5.01 14.91 0.84
CA LEU A 378 5.76 13.87 1.55
C LEU A 378 6.86 14.48 2.43
N MET A 379 7.59 15.48 1.92
CA MET A 379 8.60 16.22 2.67
C MET A 379 7.99 16.95 3.88
N VAL A 380 6.85 17.62 3.70
CA VAL A 380 6.13 18.28 4.80
C VAL A 380 5.67 17.27 5.84
N LEU A 381 5.13 16.13 5.43
CA LEU A 381 4.70 15.07 6.36
C LEU A 381 5.88 14.48 7.14
N ALA A 382 7.00 14.22 6.47
CA ALA A 382 8.24 13.74 7.08
C ALA A 382 8.80 14.76 8.09
N CYS A 383 8.93 16.03 7.68
CA CYS A 383 9.40 17.11 8.54
C CYS A 383 8.49 17.30 9.76
N ARG A 384 7.16 17.30 9.58
CA ARG A 384 6.21 17.35 10.71
C ARG A 384 6.33 16.13 11.62
N GLY A 385 6.60 14.94 11.09
CA GLY A 385 6.87 13.74 11.86
C GLY A 385 8.11 13.88 12.74
N VAL A 386 9.23 14.29 12.15
CA VAL A 386 10.51 14.53 12.83
C VAL A 386 10.37 15.61 13.90
N LEU A 387 9.78 16.76 13.56
CA LEU A 387 9.55 17.86 14.51
C LEU A 387 8.67 17.42 15.68
N ARG A 388 7.59 16.67 15.43
CA ARG A 388 6.74 16.13 16.50
C ARG A 388 7.51 15.17 17.40
N PHE A 389 8.34 14.29 16.83
CA PHE A 389 9.17 13.35 17.59
C PHE A 389 10.12 14.09 18.54
N PHE A 390 10.89 15.07 18.03
CA PHE A 390 11.81 15.85 18.87
C PHE A 390 11.10 16.76 19.88
N ARG A 391 9.94 17.33 19.53
CA ARG A 391 9.12 18.10 20.47
C ARG A 391 8.57 17.23 21.59
N ALA A 392 8.07 16.04 21.27
CA ALA A 392 7.60 15.08 22.27
C ALA A 392 8.74 14.63 23.19
N ALA A 393 9.92 14.36 22.64
CA ALA A 393 11.09 14.04 23.44
C ALA A 393 11.52 15.20 24.36
N ALA A 394 11.45 16.45 23.88
CA ALA A 394 11.74 17.63 24.69
C ALA A 394 10.79 17.78 25.87
N VAL A 395 9.48 17.60 25.64
CA VAL A 395 8.45 17.62 26.69
C VAL A 395 8.67 16.49 27.71
N ASN A 396 9.16 15.33 27.26
CA ASN A 396 9.47 14.18 28.09
C ASN A 396 10.89 14.24 28.73
N GLY A 397 11.44 15.44 28.92
CA GLY A 397 12.68 15.67 29.68
C GLY A 397 13.98 15.35 28.95
N SER A 398 13.99 15.22 27.62
CA SER A 398 15.23 15.00 26.85
C SER A 398 16.15 16.24 26.85
N PRO A 399 17.43 16.12 27.26
CA PRO A 399 18.36 17.24 27.27
C PRO A 399 18.69 17.71 25.84
N LEU A 400 18.91 19.01 25.68
CA LEU A 400 19.20 19.65 24.38
C LEU A 400 20.44 19.05 23.70
N TRP A 401 21.51 18.76 24.46
CA TRP A 401 22.76 18.22 23.91
C TRP A 401 22.60 16.85 23.26
N ARG A 402 21.75 15.95 23.82
CA ARG A 402 21.47 14.64 23.20
C ARG A 402 20.70 14.80 21.91
N ARG A 403 19.73 15.71 21.87
CA ARG A 403 18.98 16.01 20.66
C ARG A 403 19.88 16.58 19.58
N ALA A 404 20.72 17.56 19.92
CA ALA A 404 21.71 18.12 19.01
C ALA A 404 22.70 17.05 18.51
N LEU A 405 23.24 16.22 19.41
CA LEU A 405 24.15 15.14 19.05
C LEU A 405 23.51 14.14 18.07
N VAL A 406 22.27 13.69 18.33
CA VAL A 406 21.57 12.75 17.44
C VAL A 406 21.27 13.38 16.08
N VAL A 407 20.91 14.67 16.03
CA VAL A 407 20.73 15.39 14.76
C VAL A 407 22.05 15.49 14.02
N SER A 408 23.13 15.91 14.69
CA SER A 408 24.47 16.03 14.07
C SER A 408 24.98 14.68 13.57
N LEU A 409 24.87 13.62 14.37
CA LEU A 409 25.23 12.25 13.95
C LEU A 409 24.36 11.79 12.78
N GLY A 410 23.07 12.11 12.78
CA GLY A 410 22.16 11.80 11.68
C GLY A 410 22.54 12.52 10.38
N VAL A 411 22.93 13.80 10.46
CA VAL A 411 23.40 14.59 9.32
C VAL A 411 24.74 14.05 8.80
N VAL A 412 25.69 13.76 9.69
CA VAL A 412 26.98 13.17 9.32
C VAL A 412 26.80 11.80 8.68
N ALA A 413 25.92 10.95 9.24
CA ALA A 413 25.61 9.64 8.67
C ALA A 413 24.95 9.77 7.29
N ALA A 414 24.01 10.69 7.12
CA ALA A 414 23.38 10.94 5.82
C ALA A 414 24.38 11.46 4.78
N ALA A 415 25.25 12.40 5.16
CA ALA A 415 26.31 12.92 4.28
C ALA A 415 27.32 11.81 3.91
N ALA A 416 27.72 10.98 4.87
CA ALA A 416 28.61 9.85 4.62
C ALA A 416 27.97 8.81 3.68
N LEU A 417 26.68 8.48 3.86
CA LEU A 417 25.96 7.59 2.95
C LEU A 417 25.93 8.14 1.52
N LEU A 418 25.71 9.45 1.35
CA LEU A 418 25.71 10.09 0.04
C LEU A 418 27.10 10.11 -0.62
N ALA A 419 28.18 10.28 0.17
CA ALA A 419 29.54 10.38 -0.36
C ALA A 419 30.20 9.01 -0.61
N VAL A 420 29.96 8.03 0.25
CA VAL A 420 30.73 6.77 0.29
C VAL A 420 30.09 5.66 -0.54
N ILE A 421 28.76 5.65 -0.71
CA ILE A 421 28.09 4.57 -1.46
C ILE A 421 28.38 4.76 -2.96
N PRO A 422 29.15 3.87 -3.60
CA PRO A 422 29.36 3.93 -5.03
C PRO A 422 28.12 3.37 -5.74
N VAL A 423 27.58 4.13 -6.68
CA VAL A 423 26.48 3.70 -7.54
C VAL A 423 27.02 3.55 -8.95
N ARG A 424 26.70 2.42 -9.58
CA ARG A 424 26.86 2.24 -11.03
C ARG A 424 25.51 2.54 -11.66
N PRO A 425 25.36 3.66 -12.39
CA PRO A 425 24.12 3.94 -13.10
C PRO A 425 23.82 2.80 -14.06
N VAL A 426 22.67 2.15 -13.88
CA VAL A 426 22.16 1.17 -14.83
C VAL A 426 21.07 1.86 -15.64
N THR A 427 21.25 1.89 -16.95
CA THR A 427 20.23 2.37 -17.87
C THR A 427 19.53 1.20 -18.53
N VAL A 428 18.21 1.25 -18.56
CA VAL A 428 17.38 0.22 -19.20
C VAL A 428 17.06 0.71 -20.61
N ALA A 429 17.54 -0.03 -21.60
CA ALA A 429 17.30 0.17 -23.02
C ALA A 429 16.62 -1.08 -23.61
N GLY A 430 16.28 -1.04 -24.89
CA GLY A 430 15.90 -2.23 -25.65
C GLY A 430 17.09 -2.77 -26.44
N TYR A 431 17.00 -4.01 -26.94
CA TYR A 431 17.87 -4.48 -28.01
C TYR A 431 17.06 -5.07 -29.16
N THR A 432 17.65 -5.03 -30.35
CA THR A 432 17.20 -5.78 -31.52
C THR A 432 18.36 -6.63 -32.03
N TYR A 433 18.08 -7.89 -32.35
CA TYR A 433 19.03 -8.81 -32.94
C TYR A 433 18.47 -9.34 -34.26
N GLN A 434 18.99 -8.83 -35.37
CA GLN A 434 18.55 -9.20 -36.73
C GLN A 434 19.76 -9.38 -37.64
N SER A 435 19.74 -10.44 -38.44
CA SER A 435 20.78 -10.73 -39.44
C SER A 435 22.21 -10.75 -38.86
N GLY A 436 22.37 -11.22 -37.62
CA GLY A 436 23.65 -11.27 -36.92
C GLY A 436 24.13 -9.94 -36.32
N GLN A 437 23.39 -8.84 -36.50
CA GLN A 437 23.74 -7.54 -35.95
C GLN A 437 22.93 -7.24 -34.69
N LEU A 438 23.63 -7.00 -33.57
CA LEU A 438 23.04 -6.56 -32.31
C LEU A 438 23.04 -5.04 -32.24
N LYS A 439 21.86 -4.46 -32.00
CA LYS A 439 21.69 -3.02 -31.81
C LYS A 439 21.00 -2.77 -30.47
N ILE A 440 21.54 -1.85 -29.69
CA ILE A 440 20.92 -1.33 -28.47
C ILE A 440 20.11 -0.11 -28.87
N VAL A 441 18.81 -0.13 -28.57
CA VAL A 441 17.84 0.87 -29.03
C VAL A 441 17.30 1.67 -27.85
N THR A 442 17.20 2.98 -28.03
CA THR A 442 16.63 3.91 -27.06
C THR A 442 15.62 4.85 -27.72
N PRO A 443 14.58 5.33 -27.00
CA PRO A 443 13.62 6.28 -27.57
C PRO A 443 14.29 7.61 -27.91
N VAL A 444 13.94 8.20 -29.06
CA VAL A 444 14.53 9.47 -29.57
C VAL A 444 14.38 10.65 -28.59
N GLN A 445 13.35 10.67 -27.74
CA GLN A 445 13.13 11.74 -26.75
C GLN A 445 13.77 11.49 -25.38
N GLY A 446 14.46 10.36 -25.18
CA GLY A 446 15.12 10.00 -23.91
C GLY A 446 16.65 10.05 -23.97
N SER A 447 17.23 10.45 -25.10
CA SER A 447 18.67 10.36 -25.39
C SER A 447 19.51 11.48 -24.75
N ASN A 448 19.27 11.82 -23.50
CA ASN A 448 20.19 12.69 -22.75
C ASN A 448 21.36 11.84 -22.22
N GLY A 449 22.26 11.43 -23.12
CA GLY A 449 23.70 11.28 -22.83
C GLY A 449 24.20 10.14 -21.91
N THR A 450 23.52 8.99 -21.80
CA THR A 450 23.95 7.95 -20.84
C THR A 450 24.63 6.71 -21.41
N LEU A 451 24.64 6.50 -22.73
CA LEU A 451 25.24 5.32 -23.35
C LEU A 451 26.56 5.70 -24.03
N SER A 452 27.66 5.10 -23.57
CA SER A 452 29.01 5.33 -24.10
C SER A 452 29.57 4.07 -24.74
N SER A 453 30.49 4.26 -25.69
CA SER A 453 31.30 3.16 -26.23
C SER A 453 32.05 2.46 -25.10
N GLY A 454 32.03 1.12 -25.09
CA GLY A 454 32.67 0.30 -24.07
C GLY A 454 31.83 0.07 -22.80
N ASP A 455 30.58 0.54 -22.75
CA ASP A 455 29.66 0.15 -21.68
C ASP A 455 29.22 -1.31 -21.85
N HIS A 456 29.14 -2.02 -20.71
CA HIS A 456 28.72 -3.42 -20.68
C HIS A 456 27.20 -3.53 -20.66
N VAL A 457 26.68 -4.40 -21.51
CA VAL A 457 25.26 -4.65 -21.71
C VAL A 457 24.92 -6.06 -21.29
N THR A 458 23.93 -6.20 -20.42
CA THR A 458 23.28 -7.49 -20.13
C THR A 458 21.99 -7.58 -20.93
N LEU A 459 21.90 -8.58 -21.81
CA LEU A 459 20.74 -8.82 -22.66
C LEU A 459 19.76 -9.70 -21.89
N GLN A 460 18.50 -9.29 -21.85
CA GLN A 460 17.47 -9.93 -21.05
C GLN A 460 16.15 -10.11 -21.81
N SER A 461 15.37 -11.10 -21.42
CA SER A 461 13.99 -11.25 -21.91
C SER A 461 13.12 -10.07 -21.44
N GLN A 462 12.14 -9.68 -22.26
CA GLN A 462 11.21 -8.58 -21.95
C GLN A 462 9.90 -9.12 -21.37
N GLY A 463 9.97 -9.74 -20.19
CA GLY A 463 8.79 -10.17 -19.46
C GLY A 463 8.16 -9.06 -18.63
N MET A 464 6.92 -9.27 -18.17
CA MET A 464 6.26 -8.31 -17.26
C MET A 464 6.88 -8.33 -15.85
N ILE A 465 7.34 -9.50 -15.40
CA ILE A 465 7.82 -9.71 -14.03
C ILE A 465 9.24 -10.28 -14.02
N ILE A 466 9.50 -11.30 -14.85
CA ILE A 466 10.78 -12.01 -14.91
C ILE A 466 11.55 -11.51 -16.13
N HIS A 467 12.84 -11.25 -15.94
CA HIS A 467 13.76 -10.86 -17.01
C HIS A 467 14.91 -11.85 -17.01
N GLU A 468 14.87 -12.84 -17.91
CA GLU A 468 15.89 -13.87 -18.01
C GLU A 468 17.16 -13.31 -18.62
N ASN A 469 18.33 -13.71 -18.13
CA ASN A 469 19.59 -13.30 -18.73
C ASN A 469 19.89 -14.15 -19.96
N LEU A 470 19.88 -13.52 -21.14
CA LEU A 470 20.07 -14.18 -22.44
C LEU A 470 21.52 -14.07 -22.94
N GLY A 471 22.29 -13.10 -22.42
CA GLY A 471 23.67 -12.90 -22.86
C GLY A 471 24.30 -11.60 -22.38
N ARG A 472 25.55 -11.39 -22.80
CA ARG A 472 26.32 -10.17 -22.56
C ARG A 472 26.86 -9.61 -23.87
N ALA A 473 26.89 -8.30 -23.95
CA ALA A 473 27.42 -7.56 -25.08
C ALA A 473 28.14 -6.29 -24.61
N THR A 474 28.91 -5.69 -25.49
CA THR A 474 29.56 -4.39 -25.24
C THR A 474 29.24 -3.41 -26.36
N ILE A 475 28.91 -2.16 -26.00
CA ILE A 475 28.60 -1.13 -26.99
C ILE A 475 29.86 -0.77 -27.77
N THR A 476 29.78 -0.83 -29.10
CA THR A 476 30.90 -0.49 -30.00
C THR A 476 31.04 1.03 -30.16
N GLY A 477 32.18 1.48 -30.67
CA GLY A 477 32.45 2.90 -30.94
C GLY A 477 31.77 3.47 -32.18
N GLN A 478 30.85 2.74 -32.81
CA GLN A 478 30.13 3.24 -33.98
C GLN A 478 29.15 4.36 -33.61
N PRO A 479 29.02 5.39 -34.46
CA PRO A 479 28.12 6.50 -34.17
C PRO A 479 26.65 6.02 -34.10
N PRO A 480 25.84 6.62 -33.22
CA PRO A 480 24.41 6.30 -33.13
C PRO A 480 23.71 6.56 -34.47
N SER A 481 22.81 5.66 -34.85
CA SER A 481 22.04 5.75 -36.08
C SER A 481 20.55 5.78 -35.79
N ASN A 482 19.78 6.52 -36.58
CA ASN A 482 18.32 6.46 -36.48
C ASN A 482 17.82 5.10 -36.96
N SER A 483 16.92 4.49 -36.19
CA SER A 483 16.37 3.18 -36.48
C SER A 483 14.92 3.08 -36.04
N MET A 484 14.24 2.03 -36.51
CA MET A 484 12.88 1.69 -36.08
C MET A 484 12.98 0.42 -35.24
N ALA A 485 12.56 0.50 -33.98
CA ALA A 485 12.60 -0.62 -33.06
C ALA A 485 11.17 -1.14 -32.81
N PRO A 486 10.94 -2.47 -32.79
CA PRO A 486 9.66 -3.03 -32.38
C PRO A 486 9.24 -2.53 -30.98
N LEU A 487 7.95 -2.35 -30.74
CA LEU A 487 7.43 -1.85 -29.45
C LEU A 487 7.83 -2.75 -28.27
N ASP A 488 7.94 -4.05 -28.51
CA ASP A 488 8.31 -5.07 -27.52
C ASP A 488 9.77 -4.96 -27.03
N THR A 489 10.58 -4.07 -27.61
CA THR A 489 11.91 -3.71 -27.11
C THR A 489 11.86 -2.81 -25.88
N LEU A 490 10.76 -2.08 -25.68
CA LEU A 490 10.62 -1.05 -24.63
C LEU A 490 9.53 -1.38 -23.62
N VAL A 491 8.50 -2.13 -24.02
CA VAL A 491 7.35 -2.50 -23.19
C VAL A 491 7.12 -4.01 -23.31
N PRO A 492 6.70 -4.73 -22.25
CA PRO A 492 6.46 -6.19 -22.32
C PRO A 492 5.17 -6.56 -23.07
N VAL A 493 4.91 -5.92 -24.21
CA VAL A 493 3.69 -6.07 -25.01
C VAL A 493 4.08 -6.39 -26.45
N ALA A 494 3.61 -7.53 -26.95
CA ALA A 494 3.76 -7.91 -28.34
C ALA A 494 2.65 -7.25 -29.18
N LEU A 495 3.02 -6.34 -30.07
CA LEU A 495 2.15 -5.70 -31.06
C LEU A 495 2.78 -5.90 -32.44
N ALA A 496 2.06 -6.58 -33.34
CA ALA A 496 2.56 -6.84 -34.68
C ALA A 496 2.52 -5.55 -35.53
N GLY A 497 3.67 -5.15 -36.08
CA GLY A 497 3.78 -4.09 -37.08
C GLY A 497 4.04 -2.67 -36.55
N ASP A 498 3.90 -2.43 -35.24
CA ASP A 498 4.23 -1.13 -34.66
C ASP A 498 5.71 -1.05 -34.29
N SER A 499 6.40 -0.11 -34.93
CA SER A 499 7.79 0.23 -34.64
C SER A 499 7.88 1.67 -34.17
N LEU A 500 8.75 1.92 -33.20
CA LEU A 500 8.99 3.24 -32.64
C LEU A 500 10.29 3.83 -33.22
N PRO A 501 10.31 5.13 -33.53
CA PRO A 501 11.54 5.82 -33.86
C PRO A 501 12.49 5.76 -32.66
N SER A 502 13.69 5.27 -32.92
CA SER A 502 14.69 4.97 -31.91
C SER A 502 16.08 5.36 -32.39
N VAL A 503 16.98 5.58 -31.43
CA VAL A 503 18.41 5.71 -31.68
C VAL A 503 19.05 4.36 -31.39
N ALA A 504 19.74 3.81 -32.39
CA ALA A 504 20.41 2.53 -32.34
C ALA A 504 21.93 2.68 -32.25
N LEU A 505 22.52 2.03 -31.25
CA LEU A 505 23.96 1.87 -31.07
C LEU A 505 24.33 0.42 -31.38
N VAL A 506 25.37 0.19 -32.18
CA VAL A 506 25.82 -1.16 -32.50
C VAL A 506 26.56 -1.74 -31.30
N ALA A 507 26.23 -2.98 -30.93
CA ALA A 507 26.89 -3.71 -29.86
C ALA A 507 27.48 -5.03 -30.37
N GLU A 508 28.58 -5.45 -29.77
CA GLU A 508 29.24 -6.72 -30.06
C GLU A 508 28.84 -7.75 -29.01
N LEU A 509 28.38 -8.91 -29.45
CA LEU A 509 27.95 -9.99 -28.56
C LEU A 509 29.16 -10.73 -28.00
N GLU A 510 29.34 -10.73 -26.69
CA GLU A 510 30.43 -11.43 -26.01
C GLU A 510 30.05 -12.88 -25.69
N SER A 511 28.79 -13.09 -25.29
CA SER A 511 28.25 -14.40 -24.93
C SER A 511 26.73 -14.40 -25.00
N GLY A 512 26.15 -15.53 -25.35
CA GLY A 512 24.69 -15.71 -25.41
C GLY A 512 24.32 -16.78 -26.43
N THR A 513 23.32 -17.59 -26.11
CA THR A 513 22.76 -18.60 -27.00
C THR A 513 21.25 -18.34 -27.12
N ASN A 514 20.70 -18.44 -28.34
CA ASN A 514 19.26 -18.23 -28.62
C ASN A 514 18.71 -16.86 -28.21
N LEU A 515 19.35 -15.77 -28.64
CA LEU A 515 18.79 -14.43 -28.51
C LEU A 515 17.47 -14.31 -29.29
N SER A 516 16.45 -13.73 -28.65
CA SER A 516 15.23 -13.29 -29.33
C SER A 516 15.53 -12.14 -30.29
N SER A 517 14.64 -11.90 -31.26
CA SER A 517 14.75 -10.78 -32.21
C SER A 517 14.74 -9.42 -31.54
N SER A 518 14.10 -9.32 -30.37
CA SER A 518 13.98 -8.12 -29.54
C SER A 518 13.92 -8.49 -28.06
N GLY A 519 14.33 -7.56 -27.20
CA GLY A 519 14.22 -7.72 -25.74
C GLY A 519 14.77 -6.52 -24.97
N ARG A 520 15.03 -6.74 -23.68
CA ARG A 520 15.53 -5.73 -22.74
C ARG A 520 17.06 -5.71 -22.71
N ALA A 521 17.65 -4.53 -22.63
CA ALA A 521 19.08 -4.35 -22.43
C ALA A 521 19.34 -3.54 -21.16
N GLU A 522 20.05 -4.11 -20.20
CA GLU A 522 20.54 -3.36 -19.04
C GLU A 522 21.99 -2.95 -19.28
N VAL A 523 22.21 -1.65 -19.46
CA VAL A 523 23.53 -1.08 -19.71
C VAL A 523 24.09 -0.51 -18.42
N ALA A 524 25.14 -1.13 -17.90
CA ALA A 524 25.84 -0.65 -16.73
C ALA A 524 26.98 0.27 -17.16
N SER A 525 26.94 1.53 -16.74
CA SER A 525 28.01 2.48 -17.06
C SER A 525 29.34 2.00 -16.46
N LYS A 526 30.41 2.19 -17.24
CA LYS A 526 31.78 1.94 -16.78
C LYS A 526 32.20 2.89 -15.64
N HIS A 527 31.59 4.07 -15.56
CA HIS A 527 31.93 5.09 -14.57
C HIS A 527 31.14 4.89 -13.26
N GLN A 528 31.86 4.79 -12.14
CA GLN A 528 31.26 4.83 -10.81
C GLN A 528 31.08 6.28 -10.38
N THR A 529 29.89 6.60 -9.87
CA THR A 529 29.59 7.90 -9.25
C THR A 529 29.21 7.68 -7.79
N SER A 530 29.39 8.70 -6.94
CA SER A 530 28.85 8.62 -5.57
C SER A 530 27.32 8.69 -5.60
N LEU A 531 26.63 8.10 -4.62
CA LEU A 531 25.17 8.17 -4.51
C LEU A 531 24.66 9.62 -4.54
N GLY A 532 25.36 10.54 -3.89
CA GLY A 532 25.03 11.97 -3.88
C GLY A 532 25.14 12.61 -5.26
N GLU A 533 26.21 12.32 -5.98
CA GLU A 533 26.42 12.79 -7.36
C GLU A 533 25.39 12.19 -8.32
N TRP A 534 25.08 10.90 -8.18
CA TRP A 534 24.04 10.23 -8.96
C TRP A 534 22.65 10.83 -8.71
N LEU A 535 22.29 11.09 -7.45
CA LEU A 535 21.03 11.75 -7.10
C LEU A 535 20.98 13.18 -7.63
N TRP A 536 22.07 13.95 -7.49
CA TRP A 536 22.16 15.32 -7.98
C TRP A 536 21.98 15.38 -9.50
N THR A 537 22.74 14.57 -10.25
CA THR A 537 22.64 14.47 -11.71
C THR A 537 21.26 13.99 -12.15
N SER A 538 20.66 13.01 -11.46
CA SER A 538 19.30 12.55 -11.75
C SER A 538 18.23 13.62 -11.55
N ILE A 539 18.41 14.51 -10.57
CA ILE A 539 17.50 15.64 -10.32
C ILE A 539 17.70 16.74 -11.35
N THR A 540 18.94 17.10 -11.68
CA THR A 540 19.25 18.21 -12.59
C THR A 540 19.04 17.88 -14.06
N THR A 541 19.14 16.60 -14.44
CA THR A 541 18.82 16.12 -15.79
C THR A 541 17.36 15.71 -15.96
N SER A 542 16.58 15.70 -14.87
CA SER A 542 15.16 15.43 -14.93
C SER A 542 14.44 16.50 -15.77
N PRO A 543 13.43 16.12 -16.59
CA PRO A 543 12.59 17.07 -17.33
C PRO A 543 11.88 18.12 -16.44
N LEU A 544 11.89 17.94 -15.11
CA LEU A 544 11.46 18.94 -14.13
C LEU A 544 12.35 20.18 -14.05
N TRP A 545 13.61 20.08 -14.45
CA TRP A 545 14.58 21.16 -14.37
C TRP A 545 14.80 21.77 -15.76
N PRO A 546 14.33 23.00 -16.03
CA PRO A 546 14.33 23.60 -17.37
C PRO A 546 15.72 24.07 -17.87
N GLY A 547 16.80 23.39 -17.47
CA GLY A 547 18.17 23.92 -17.60
C GLY A 547 19.02 23.43 -18.78
N GLN A 548 18.69 22.33 -19.47
CA GLN A 548 19.63 21.73 -20.45
C GLN A 548 19.03 21.23 -21.76
N ALA A 549 17.81 21.63 -22.13
CA ALA A 549 17.25 21.29 -23.44
C ALA A 549 17.81 22.15 -24.61
N GLY A 550 19.03 22.70 -24.52
CA GLY A 550 19.49 23.76 -25.44
C GLY A 550 20.99 23.94 -25.62
N GLN A 551 21.81 22.88 -25.55
CA GLN A 551 23.20 22.96 -26.02
C GLN A 551 23.52 21.85 -27.01
N SER A 552 22.93 21.92 -28.20
CA SER A 552 23.36 21.13 -29.35
C SER A 552 23.05 21.81 -30.68
N THR A 553 23.53 23.05 -30.88
CA THR A 553 23.69 23.65 -32.22
C THR A 553 24.72 24.79 -32.14
N ASP A 554 25.89 24.57 -32.72
CA ASP A 554 26.74 25.52 -33.48
C ASP A 554 28.24 25.34 -33.19
N SER A 555 28.88 24.46 -33.97
CA SER A 555 30.29 24.63 -34.34
C SER A 555 30.54 24.12 -35.76
N THR A 556 29.77 24.61 -36.72
CA THR A 556 30.08 24.54 -38.16
C THR A 556 29.82 25.91 -38.78
N LYS A 557 30.68 26.88 -38.44
CA LYS A 557 30.98 28.00 -39.34
C LYS A 557 32.43 27.85 -39.78
N GLY A 558 32.62 27.16 -40.89
CA GLY A 558 33.78 27.37 -41.74
C GLY A 558 33.71 28.79 -42.31
N GLN A 559 34.77 29.56 -42.13
CA GLN A 559 35.10 30.64 -43.06
C GLN A 559 36.05 30.07 -44.12
N PRO A 560 35.96 30.55 -45.38
CA PRO A 560 36.78 30.08 -46.50
C PRO A 560 38.27 30.37 -46.31
#